data_AF-A0A2G9YCF0-F1
#
_entry.id   AF-A0A2G9YCF0-F1
#
_cell.length_a   1.000
_cell.length_b   1.000
_cell.length_c   1.000
_cell.angle_alpha   90.00
_cell.angle_beta   90.00
_cell.angle_gamma   90.00
#
_symmetry.space_group_name_H-M   'P 1'
#
loop_
_entity.id
_entity.type
_entity.pdbx_description
1 polymer ?
#
loop_
_entity_poly.entity_id
_entity_poly.type
_entity_poly.pdbx_seq_one_letter_code
_entity_poly.pdbx_strand_id
1 'polypeptide(L)'
;MNYKKIDPEQIDIRQGTIEFWIQEDKIQWNDNKATVLFNLSPNNKNGSLFMVKDDDNKLKFFYVVLGQGRADTETDVSDLAQNKPHHIVATWSLKDRKANLYVDGGKLKDEGYLN
;
A
#
# COMPACT_ATOMS: atom_id res chain seq x y z
N MET A 1 -22.14 -5.77 -4.16
CA MET A 1 -21.16 -4.93 -3.44
C MET A 1 -20.96 -3.67 -4.26
N ASN A 2 -21.38 -2.49 -3.78
CA ASN A 2 -21.25 -1.24 -4.53
C ASN A 2 -19.84 -0.68 -4.31
N TYR A 3 -19.02 -0.64 -5.36
CA TYR A 3 -17.71 -0.01 -5.29
C TYR A 3 -17.89 1.51 -5.35
N LYS A 4 -17.68 2.20 -4.22
CA LYS A 4 -17.60 3.67 -4.19
C LYS A 4 -16.23 4.06 -4.74
N LYS A 5 -16.20 4.93 -5.75
CA LYS A 5 -14.94 5.56 -6.19
C LYS A 5 -14.34 6.28 -4.99
N ILE A 6 -13.06 6.00 -4.69
CA ILE A 6 -12.36 6.73 -3.63
C ILE A 6 -12.27 8.19 -4.09
N ASP A 7 -12.78 9.08 -3.25
CA ASP A 7 -12.56 10.51 -3.37
C ASP A 7 -11.30 10.85 -2.56
N PRO A 8 -10.18 11.23 -3.21
CA PRO A 8 -8.96 11.59 -2.50
C PRO A 8 -9.14 12.73 -1.50
N GLU A 9 -10.19 13.54 -1.63
CA GLU A 9 -10.52 14.64 -0.70
C GLU A 9 -10.98 14.13 0.67
N GLN A 10 -11.42 12.87 0.77
CA GLN A 10 -11.89 12.26 2.01
C GLN A 10 -10.80 11.50 2.77
N ILE A 11 -9.58 11.44 2.24
CA ILE A 11 -8.47 10.71 2.85
C ILE A 11 -7.80 11.58 3.91
N ASP A 12 -7.86 11.17 5.18
CA ASP A 12 -7.00 11.73 6.23
C ASP A 12 -5.58 11.19 6.05
N ILE A 13 -4.67 12.06 5.63
CA ILE A 13 -3.28 11.64 5.43
C ILE A 13 -2.61 11.22 6.74
N ARG A 14 -3.09 11.66 7.91
CA ARG A 14 -2.42 11.36 9.19
C ARG A 14 -2.65 9.94 9.68
N GLN A 15 -3.76 9.31 9.29
CA GLN A 15 -4.09 7.95 9.69
C GLN A 15 -5.16 7.35 8.78
N GLY A 16 -5.11 6.03 8.60
CA GLY A 16 -6.17 5.33 7.88
C GLY A 16 -5.83 3.92 7.47
N THR A 17 -6.76 3.35 6.71
CA THR A 17 -6.67 2.02 6.11
C THR A 17 -7.15 2.10 4.66
N ILE A 18 -6.41 1.49 3.75
CA ILE A 18 -6.86 1.18 2.39
C ILE A 18 -6.86 -0.34 2.26
N GLU A 19 -7.98 -0.90 1.81
CA GLU A 19 -8.08 -2.31 1.47
C GLU A 19 -8.72 -2.51 0.10
N PHE A 20 -8.24 -3.51 -0.63
CA PHE A 20 -8.79 -3.88 -1.93
C PHE A 20 -8.39 -5.30 -2.31
N TRP A 21 -9.12 -5.83 -3.28
CA TRP A 21 -8.82 -7.13 -3.89
C TRP A 21 -8.17 -6.91 -5.25
N ILE A 22 -7.04 -7.59 -5.47
CA ILE A 22 -6.47 -7.76 -6.80
C ILE A 22 -7.07 -9.03 -7.36
N GLN A 23 -7.78 -8.91 -8.48
CA GLN A 23 -8.36 -10.05 -9.17
C GLN A 23 -7.25 -10.91 -9.79
N GLU A 24 -7.55 -12.19 -10.01
CA GLU A 24 -6.66 -13.12 -10.72
C GLU A 24 -6.14 -12.52 -12.03
N ASP A 25 -4.89 -12.85 -12.38
CA ASP A 25 -4.23 -12.45 -13.61
C ASP A 25 -4.08 -10.93 -13.85
N LYS A 26 -4.37 -10.07 -12.87
CA LYS A 26 -4.22 -8.60 -13.01
C LYS A 26 -2.81 -8.08 -12.76
N ILE A 27 -2.02 -8.78 -11.96
CA ILE A 27 -0.62 -8.45 -11.66
C ILE A 27 0.20 -9.71 -11.79
N GLN A 28 1.29 -9.68 -12.56
CA GLN A 28 2.28 -10.75 -12.57
C GLN A 28 3.19 -10.57 -11.35
N TRP A 29 3.13 -11.50 -10.40
CA TRP A 29 3.80 -11.32 -9.10
C TRP A 29 5.32 -11.57 -9.13
N ASN A 30 5.79 -12.43 -10.04
CA ASN A 30 7.20 -12.84 -10.14
C ASN A 30 7.74 -12.65 -11.57
N ASP A 31 7.83 -11.41 -12.01
CA ASP A 31 8.28 -11.05 -13.37
C ASP A 31 9.36 -9.96 -13.40
N ASN A 32 9.83 -9.53 -12.23
CA ASN A 32 10.80 -8.45 -12.06
C ASN A 32 10.41 -7.14 -12.76
N LYS A 33 9.11 -6.86 -12.89
CA LYS A 33 8.60 -5.59 -13.44
C LYS A 33 7.83 -4.81 -12.40
N ALA A 34 8.11 -3.51 -12.38
CA ALA A 34 7.37 -2.57 -11.56
C ALA A 34 5.93 -2.39 -12.07
N THR A 35 4.95 -2.52 -11.17
CA THR A 35 3.53 -2.27 -11.40
C THR A 35 3.00 -1.34 -10.31
N VAL A 36 2.52 -0.16 -10.70
CA VAL A 36 1.89 0.78 -9.75
C VAL A 36 0.46 0.33 -9.47
N LEU A 37 0.12 0.17 -8.18
CA LEU A 37 -1.24 -0.19 -7.76
C LEU A 37 -2.07 1.06 -7.53
N PHE A 38 -1.52 2.06 -6.81
CA PHE A 38 -2.13 3.37 -6.68
C PHE A 38 -1.10 4.45 -6.37
N ASN A 39 -1.47 5.69 -6.70
CA ASN A 39 -0.79 6.90 -6.28
C ASN A 39 -1.86 7.92 -5.88
N LEU A 40 -1.97 8.20 -4.58
CA LEU A 40 -2.97 9.09 -4.02
C LEU A 40 -2.27 10.28 -3.38
N SER A 41 -2.60 11.47 -3.86
CA SER A 41 -2.18 12.74 -3.29
C SER A 41 -3.43 13.51 -2.88
N PRO A 42 -3.84 13.45 -1.61
CA PRO A 42 -5.00 14.20 -1.13
C PRO A 42 -4.82 15.71 -1.40
N ASN A 43 -5.88 16.40 -1.84
CA ASN A 43 -5.82 17.79 -2.30
C ASN A 43 -5.35 18.80 -1.24
N ASN A 44 -5.32 18.42 0.04
CA ASN A 44 -4.71 19.22 1.10
C ASN A 44 -3.16 19.30 1.00
N LYS A 45 -2.55 18.63 0.00
CA LYS A 45 -1.11 18.63 -0.32
C LYS A 45 -0.19 18.30 0.86
N ASN A 46 -0.72 17.76 1.95
CA ASN A 46 0.06 17.53 3.17
C ASN A 46 0.76 16.16 3.18
N GLY A 47 0.76 15.46 2.05
CA GLY A 47 1.42 14.17 1.93
C GLY A 47 0.93 13.35 0.73
N SER A 48 1.36 12.09 0.69
CA SER A 48 0.99 11.13 -0.34
C SER A 48 1.00 9.71 0.18
N LEU A 49 0.19 8.87 -0.48
CA LEU A 49 0.15 7.42 -0.30
C LEU A 49 0.48 6.78 -1.66
N PHE A 50 1.44 5.88 -1.69
CA PHE A 50 1.87 5.24 -2.92
C PHE A 50 2.08 3.74 -2.69
N MET A 51 1.60 2.91 -3.63
CA MET A 51 1.81 1.47 -3.58
C MET A 51 2.24 0.93 -4.94
N VAL A 52 3.27 0.10 -4.92
CA VAL A 52 3.90 -0.46 -6.10
C VAL A 52 4.37 -1.89 -5.80
N LYS A 53 4.18 -2.80 -6.75
CA LYS A 53 4.97 -4.03 -6.83
C LYS A 53 6.22 -3.69 -7.64
N ASP A 54 7.42 -3.82 -7.10
CA ASP A 54 8.65 -3.38 -7.76
C ASP A 54 9.34 -4.49 -8.59
N ASP A 55 10.51 -4.18 -9.13
CA ASP A 55 11.34 -5.08 -9.93
C ASP A 55 12.10 -6.15 -9.10
N ASP A 56 12.13 -6.01 -7.77
CA ASP A 56 12.55 -7.05 -6.83
C ASP A 56 11.39 -8.00 -6.45
N ASN A 57 10.23 -7.87 -7.10
CA ASN A 57 9.00 -8.61 -6.77
C ASN A 57 8.50 -8.37 -5.33
N LYS A 58 8.76 -7.19 -4.78
CA LYS A 58 8.24 -6.77 -3.48
C LYS A 58 7.05 -5.85 -3.66
N LEU A 59 6.04 -6.00 -2.81
CA LEU A 59 4.97 -5.03 -2.66
C LEU A 59 5.39 -3.99 -1.62
N LYS A 60 5.47 -2.73 -2.03
CA LYS A 60 5.88 -1.59 -1.22
C LYS A 60 4.74 -0.62 -1.01
N PHE A 61 4.57 -0.17 0.22
CA PHE A 61 3.66 0.91 0.57
C PHE A 61 4.45 2.06 1.19
N PHE A 62 4.28 3.25 0.61
CA PHE A 62 4.91 4.48 1.05
C PHE A 62 3.85 5.43 1.58
N TYR A 63 4.15 5.98 2.74
CA TYR A 63 3.36 6.97 3.43
C TYR A 63 4.23 8.19 3.72
N VAL A 64 3.89 9.35 3.15
CA VAL A 64 4.62 10.60 3.33
C VAL A 64 3.70 11.65 3.91
N VAL A 65 4.14 12.37 4.93
CA VAL A 65 3.52 13.60 5.42
C VAL A 65 4.53 14.73 5.30
N LEU A 66 4.20 15.76 4.49
CA LEU A 66 5.11 16.87 4.25
C LEU A 66 5.45 17.60 5.56
N GLY A 67 6.75 17.76 5.81
CA GLY A 67 7.28 18.40 7.01
C GLY A 67 7.15 17.60 8.31
N GLN A 68 6.60 16.38 8.28
CA GLN A 68 6.39 15.56 9.49
C GLN A 68 7.02 14.16 9.41
N GLY A 69 7.35 13.67 8.22
CA GLY A 69 8.14 12.44 8.03
C GLY A 69 7.63 11.53 6.92
N ARG A 70 8.33 10.42 6.72
CA ARG A 70 7.94 9.33 5.81
C ARG A 70 8.13 7.97 6.48
N ALA A 71 7.16 7.08 6.32
CA ALA A 71 7.29 5.67 6.66
C ALA A 71 7.00 4.83 5.42
N ASP A 72 7.67 3.69 5.31
CA ASP A 72 7.42 2.72 4.27
C ASP A 72 7.56 1.32 4.81
N THR A 73 6.85 0.39 4.18
CA THR A 73 6.89 -1.03 4.49
C THR A 73 6.90 -1.80 3.19
N GLU A 74 7.56 -2.95 3.19
CA GLU A 74 7.65 -3.80 2.02
C GLU A 74 7.52 -5.27 2.41
N THR A 75 7.09 -6.09 1.47
CA THR A 75 7.11 -7.54 1.61
C THR A 75 7.36 -8.20 0.26
N ASP A 76 8.09 -9.32 0.30
CA ASP A 76 8.20 -10.21 -0.86
C ASP A 76 6.81 -10.76 -1.22
N VAL A 77 6.48 -10.72 -2.51
CA VAL A 77 5.24 -11.26 -3.07
C VAL A 77 5.51 -12.23 -4.24
N SER A 78 6.76 -12.68 -4.45
CA SER A 78 7.13 -13.59 -5.56
C SER A 78 6.38 -14.92 -5.53
N ASP A 79 5.94 -15.34 -4.35
CA ASP A 79 5.27 -16.62 -4.12
C ASP A 79 3.73 -16.51 -4.18
N LEU A 80 3.18 -15.32 -4.46
CA LEU A 80 1.74 -15.15 -4.61
C LEU A 80 1.24 -15.86 -5.89
N ALA A 81 0.15 -16.60 -5.73
CA ALA A 81 -0.42 -17.41 -6.79
C ALA A 81 -1.14 -16.54 -7.82
N GLN A 82 -0.76 -16.68 -9.09
CA GLN A 82 -1.28 -15.86 -10.18
C GLN A 82 -2.79 -16.07 -10.44
N ASN A 83 -3.27 -17.28 -10.17
CA ASN A 83 -4.59 -17.78 -10.54
C ASN A 83 -5.63 -17.68 -9.40
N LYS A 84 -5.44 -16.76 -8.46
CA LYS A 84 -6.45 -16.47 -7.45
C LYS A 84 -6.45 -14.98 -7.09
N PRO A 85 -7.58 -14.45 -6.58
CA PRO A 85 -7.60 -13.11 -6.01
C PRO A 85 -6.74 -13.02 -4.75
N HIS A 86 -6.13 -11.85 -4.55
CA HIS A 86 -5.38 -11.51 -3.35
C HIS A 86 -5.96 -10.29 -2.65
N HIS A 87 -6.07 -10.34 -1.32
CA HIS A 87 -6.54 -9.21 -0.51
C HIS A 87 -5.35 -8.44 0.03
N ILE A 88 -5.29 -7.15 -0.26
CA ILE A 88 -4.21 -6.26 0.17
C ILE A 88 -4.79 -5.24 1.14
N VAL A 89 -4.11 -5.05 2.27
CA VAL A 89 -4.46 -4.01 3.25
C VAL A 89 -3.21 -3.22 3.61
N ALA A 90 -3.30 -1.90 3.54
CA ALA A 90 -2.28 -0.98 4.04
C ALA A 90 -2.87 -0.08 5.12
N THR A 91 -2.15 0.09 6.23
CA THR A 91 -2.52 1.01 7.30
C THR A 91 -1.40 1.99 7.58
N TRP A 92 -1.74 3.19 8.03
CA TRP A 92 -0.77 4.21 8.44
C TRP A 92 -1.25 4.98 9.67
N SER A 93 -0.29 5.44 10.47
CA SER A 93 -0.52 6.29 11.63
C SER A 93 0.67 7.22 11.85
N LEU A 94 0.44 8.52 11.75
CA LEU A 94 1.40 9.56 12.13
C LEU A 94 1.70 9.50 13.63
N LYS A 95 0.66 9.28 14.45
CA LYS A 95 0.77 9.23 15.91
C LYS A 95 1.71 8.11 16.35
N ASP A 96 1.55 6.93 15.76
CA ASP A 96 2.34 5.75 16.10
C ASP A 96 3.61 5.61 15.24
N ARG A 97 3.79 6.54 14.28
CA ARG A 97 4.91 6.59 13.33
C ARG A 97 5.11 5.30 12.54
N LYS A 98 4.01 4.67 12.10
CA LYS A 98 4.02 3.34 11.50
C LYS A 98 3.23 3.28 10.20
N ALA A 99 3.70 2.42 9.31
CA ALA A 99 2.96 1.87 8.19
C ALA A 99 2.97 0.34 8.30
N ASN A 100 1.84 -0.31 8.02
CA ASN A 100 1.76 -1.78 7.99
C ASN A 100 1.16 -2.25 6.67
N LEU A 101 1.58 -3.43 6.22
CA LEU A 101 1.10 -4.08 5.01
C LEU A 101 0.69 -5.52 5.32
N TYR A 102 -0.46 -5.92 4.79
CA TYR A 102 -1.01 -7.26 4.94
C TYR A 102 -1.42 -7.80 3.57
N VAL A 103 -1.15 -9.09 3.36
CA VAL A 103 -1.55 -9.82 2.16
C VAL A 103 -2.28 -11.09 2.60
N ASP A 104 -3.47 -11.33 2.06
CA ASP A 104 -4.33 -12.48 2.39
C ASP A 104 -4.56 -12.65 3.92
N GLY A 105 -4.62 -11.53 4.65
CA GLY A 105 -4.80 -11.50 6.11
C GLY A 105 -3.54 -11.80 6.93
N GLY A 106 -2.43 -12.19 6.30
CA GLY A 106 -1.14 -12.33 6.95
C GLY A 106 -0.45 -10.98 7.14
N LYS A 107 -0.10 -10.62 8.38
CA LYS A 107 0.83 -9.50 8.63
C LYS A 107 2.23 -9.94 8.22
N LEU A 108 2.80 -9.28 7.23
CA LEU A 108 4.17 -9.55 6.80
C LEU A 108 5.08 -8.55 7.55
N LYS A 109 6.16 -9.07 8.14
CA LYS A 109 6.96 -8.51 9.28
C LYS A 109 7.03 -6.96 9.36
N ASP A 110 6.77 -6.40 10.56
CA ASP A 110 7.18 -5.03 10.94
C ASP A 110 8.71 -4.90 10.72
N GLU A 111 9.31 -3.77 10.32
CA GLU A 111 9.17 -2.43 10.86
C GLU A 111 9.53 -1.34 9.82
N GLY A 112 8.56 -0.50 9.48
CA GLY A 112 8.80 0.81 8.87
C GLY A 112 8.54 1.91 9.90
N TYR A 113 9.57 2.65 10.29
CA TYR A 113 9.45 3.80 11.20
C TYR A 113 9.57 5.12 10.43
N LEU A 114 8.83 6.14 10.87
CA LEU A 114 9.08 7.51 10.42
C LEU A 114 10.49 7.94 10.87
N ASN A 115 11.39 8.18 9.92
CA ASN A 115 12.65 8.90 10.12
C ASN A 115 12.40 10.41 10.25
#